data_AF-A0A3E2CJ41-F1
#
_entry.id   AF-A0A3E2CJ41-F1
#
_cell.length_a   1.000
_cell.length_b   1.000
_cell.length_c   1.000
_cell.angle_alpha   90.00
_cell.angle_beta   90.00
_cell.angle_gamma   90.00
#
_symmetry.space_group_name_H-M   'P 1'
#
loop_
_entity.id
_entity.type
_entity.pdbx_description
1 polymer ?
#
loop_
_entity_poly.entity_id
_entity_poly.type
_entity_poly.pdbx_seq_one_letter_code
_entity_poly.pdbx_strand_id
1 'polypeptide(L)' 'MILSWHREYVKKLSQALREISCGHNEQAQQYWYEFLDFIRREENNIQPNLDVYRVIEVAKNYAGFKL' A
#
# COMPACT_ATOMS: atom_id res chain seq x y z
N MET A 1 12.59 10.30 -10.20
CA MET A 1 11.70 11.48 -10.11
C MET A 1 10.27 10.97 -9.92
N ILE A 2 9.48 11.59 -9.05
CA ILE A 2 8.16 11.20 -8.50
C ILE A 2 7.29 10.15 -9.23
N LEU A 3 7.23 10.14 -10.56
CA LEU A 3 6.51 9.13 -11.35
C LEU A 3 7.04 7.71 -11.14
N SER A 4 8.36 7.55 -11.00
CA SER A 4 8.95 6.23 -10.72
C SER A 4 8.53 5.69 -9.36
N TRP A 5 8.37 6.57 -8.37
CA TRP A 5 7.88 6.22 -7.04
C TRP A 5 6.40 5.83 -7.10
N HIS A 6 5.57 6.60 -7.81
CA HIS A 6 4.15 6.28 -8.02
C HIS A 6 3.95 4.95 -8.77
N ARG A 7 4.84 4.62 -9.72
CA ARG A 7 4.82 3.31 -10.37
C ARG A 7 5.03 2.18 -9.36
N GLU A 8 6.01 2.32 -8.47
CA GLU A 8 6.24 1.30 -7.43
C GLU A 8 5.11 1.26 -6.39
N TYR A 9 4.53 2.41 -6.04
CA TYR A 9 3.31 2.50 -5.21
C TYR A 9 2.18 1.64 -5.80
N VAL A 10 1.83 1.87 -7.07
CA VAL A 10 0.73 1.15 -7.74
C VAL A 10 1.07 -0.34 -7.83
N LYS A 11 2.29 -0.69 -8.25
CA LYS A 11 2.71 -2.10 -8.35
C LYS A 11 2.56 -2.85 -7.03
N LYS A 12 3.08 -2.28 -5.93
CA LYS A 12 3.03 -2.91 -4.60
C LYS A 12 1.61 -3.02 -4.08
N LEU A 13 0.81 -1.96 -4.21
CA LEU A 13 -0.59 -1.98 -3.78
C LEU A 13 -1.43 -2.98 -4.60
N SER A 14 -1.29 -2.97 -5.92
CA SER A 14 -1.99 -3.92 -6.81
C SER A 14 -1.61 -5.37 -6.52
N GLN A 15 -0.37 -5.64 -6.10
CA GLN A 15 0.06 -6.97 -5.72
C GLN A 15 -0.65 -7.46 -4.45
N ALA A 16 -0.72 -6.64 -3.40
CA ALA A 16 -1.47 -6.97 -2.20
C ALA A 16 -2.98 -7.17 -2.50
N LEU A 17 -3.56 -6.28 -3.31
CA LEU A 17 -4.97 -6.34 -3.72
C LEU A 17 -5.30 -7.58 -4.56
N ARG A 18 -4.37 -8.01 -5.43
CA ARG A 18 -4.52 -9.25 -6.19
C ARG A 18 -4.62 -10.44 -5.26
N GLU A 19 -3.66 -10.60 -4.34
CA GLU A 19 -3.61 -11.76 -3.46
C GLU A 19 -4.85 -11.84 -2.54
N ILE A 20 -5.31 -10.70 -2.00
CA ILE A 20 -6.51 -10.71 -1.16
C ILE A 20 -7.77 -11.07 -1.97
N SER A 21 -7.85 -10.62 -3.23
CA SER A 21 -8.96 -11.01 -4.12
C SER A 21 -8.94 -12.49 -4.52
N CYS A 22 -7.75 -13.11 -4.52
CA CYS A 22 -7.59 -14.55 -4.73
C CYS A 22 -7.84 -15.37 -3.46
N GLY A 23 -8.11 -14.74 -2.31
CA GLY A 23 -8.27 -15.41 -1.03
C GLY A 23 -6.95 -15.81 -0.35
N HIS A 24 -5.81 -15.40 -0.89
CA HIS A 24 -4.48 -15.67 -0.32
C HIS A 24 -4.15 -14.68 0.81
N ASN A 25 -4.95 -14.71 1.88
CA ASN A 25 -4.94 -13.68 2.92
C ASN A 25 -3.58 -13.44 3.59
N GLU A 26 -2.83 -14.51 3.89
CA GLU A 26 -1.50 -14.39 4.52
C GLU A 26 -0.49 -13.71 3.59
N GLN A 27 -0.44 -14.14 2.32
CA GLN A 27 0.43 -13.56 1.30
C GLN A 27 0.07 -12.10 1.01
N ALA A 28 -1.23 -11.80 0.95
CA ALA A 28 -1.74 -10.46 0.77
C ALA A 28 -1.32 -9.54 1.93
N GLN A 29 -1.42 -10.05 3.17
CA GLN A 29 -1.02 -9.32 4.36
C GLN A 29 0.50 -9.07 4.39
N GLN A 30 1.32 -10.03 3.94
CA GLN A 30 2.76 -9.81 3.76
C GLN A 30 3.04 -8.67 2.76
N TYR A 31 2.42 -8.71 1.57
CA TYR A 31 2.61 -7.64 0.58
C TYR A 31 2.07 -6.28 1.06
N TRP A 32 1.02 -6.29 1.86
CA TRP A 32 0.52 -5.09 2.52
C TRP A 32 1.54 -4.51 3.51
N TYR A 33 2.20 -5.33 4.32
CA TYR A 33 3.28 -4.86 5.19
C TYR A 33 4.46 -4.27 4.40
N GLU A 34 4.86 -4.92 3.30
CA GLU A 34 5.91 -4.38 2.42
C GLU A 34 5.50 -3.05 1.77
N PHE A 35 4.21 -2.87 1.46
CA PHE A 35 3.67 -1.62 0.94
C PHE A 35 3.63 -0.52 2.01
N LEU A 36 3.19 -0.84 3.24
CA LEU A 36 3.19 0.08 4.37
C LEU A 36 4.60 0.62 4.65
N ASP A 37 5.59 -0.26 4.69
CA ASP A 37 6.99 0.10 4.84
C ASP A 37 7.46 1.05 3.75
N PHE A 38 7.08 0.77 2.49
CA PHE A 38 7.45 1.59 1.35
C PHE A 38 6.88 3.01 1.44
N ILE A 39 5.60 3.17 1.76
CA ILE A 39 4.95 4.49 1.81
C ILE A 39 5.36 5.31 3.05
N ARG A 40 5.68 4.65 4.16
CA ARG A 40 6.13 5.32 5.40
C ARG A 40 7.57 5.84 5.33
N ARG A 41 8.48 5.13 4.65
CA ARG A 41 9.89 5.55 4.54
C ARG A 41 10.09 6.90 3.85
N GLU A 42 9.20 7.25 2.92
CA GLU A 42 9.30 8.45 2.08
C GLU A 42 8.19 9.47 2.41
N GLU A 43 7.49 9.31 3.53
CA GLU A 43 6.28 10.08 3.87
C GLU A 43 6.52 11.60 3.77
N ASN A 44 7.60 12.11 4.38
CA ASN A 44 7.94 13.54 4.35
C ASN A 44 8.20 14.08 2.93
N ASN A 45 8.67 13.22 2.00
CA ASN A 45 9.00 13.62 0.63
C ASN A 45 7.78 13.55 -0.29
N ILE A 46 6.81 12.68 0.00
CA ILE A 46 5.64 12.45 -0.85
C ILE A 46 4.37 13.12 -0.33
N GLN A 47 4.34 13.59 0.91
CA GLN A 47 3.16 14.17 1.56
C GLN A 47 2.37 15.19 0.71
N PRO A 48 3.00 16.07 -0.11
CA PRO A 48 2.25 16.98 -0.99
C PRO A 48 1.41 16.27 -2.07
N ASN A 49 1.69 15.00 -2.35
CA ASN A 49 1.11 14.21 -3.44
C ASN A 49 0.35 12.97 -2.95
N LEU A 50 0.54 12.56 -1.69
CA LEU A 50 -0.09 11.37 -1.13
C LEU A 50 -0.35 11.52 0.37
N ASP A 51 -1.61 11.35 0.76
CA ASP A 51 -2.01 11.19 2.15
C ASP A 51 -1.84 9.73 2.58
N VAL A 52 -0.73 9.42 3.24
CA VAL A 52 -0.39 8.08 3.73
C VAL A 52 -1.44 7.57 4.71
N TYR A 53 -1.93 8.43 5.60
CA TYR A 53 -2.93 8.04 6.59
C TYR A 53 -4.23 7.59 5.91
N ARG A 54 -4.70 8.34 4.92
CA ARG A 54 -5.94 8.01 4.20
C ARG A 54 -5.84 6.68 3.46
N VAL A 55 -4.69 6.39 2.85
CA VAL A 55 -4.45 5.09 2.19
C VAL A 55 -4.58 3.95 3.20
N ILE A 56 -3.96 4.10 4.38
CA ILE A 56 -4.00 3.09 5.44
C ILE A 56 -5.44 2.91 5.96
N GLU A 57 -6.13 4.00 6.23
CA GLU A 57 -7.50 3.98 6.72
C GLU A 57 -8.44 3.25 5.76
N VAL A 58 -8.40 3.61 4.47
CA VAL A 58 -9.27 3.02 3.45
C VAL A 58 -8.95 1.53 3.25
N ALA A 59 -7.67 1.17 3.18
CA ALA A 59 -7.27 -0.22 3.01
C ALA A 59 -7.73 -1.12 4.18
N LYS A 60 -7.68 -0.61 5.41
CA LYS A 60 -8.19 -1.34 6.57
C LYS A 60 -9.71 -1.48 6.56
N ASN A 61 -10.41 -0.38 6.31
CA ASN A 61 -11.86 -0.33 6.47
C ASN A 61 -12.62 -0.98 5.30
N TYR A 62 -12.04 -0.99 4.10
CA TYR A 62 -12.74 -1.41 2.89
C TYR A 62 -12.09 -2.58 2.13
N ALA A 63 -10.78 -2.81 2.30
CA ALA A 63 -10.09 -3.91 1.62
C ALA A 63 -9.74 -5.08 2.54
N GLY A 64 -9.87 -4.94 3.87
CA GLY A 64 -9.68 -6.03 4.82
C GLY A 64 -8.23 -6.25 5.28
N PHE A 65 -7.32 -5.32 4.98
CA PHE A 65 -5.93 -5.38 5.43
C PHE A 65 -5.78 -4.98 6.91
N LYS A 66 -4.75 -5.53 7.57
CA LYS A 66 -4.44 -5.25 9.00
C LYS A 66 -3.17 -4.42 9.16
N LEU A 67 -3.00 -3.79 10.33
CA LEU A 67 -1.76 -3.07 10.71
C LEU A 67 -0.71 -4.00 11.30
#